data_AF-A0AA38UG13-F1
#
_entry.id   AF-A0AA38UG13-F1
#
_cell.length_a   1.000
_cell.length_b   1.000
_cell.length_c   1.000
_cell.angle_alpha   90.00
_cell.angle_beta   90.00
_cell.angle_gamma   90.00
#
_symmetry.space_group_name_H-M   'P 1'
#
loop_
_entity.id
_entity.type
_entity.pdbx_description
1 polymer ?
#
loop_
_entity_poly.entity_id
_entity_poly.type
_entity_poly.pdbx_seq_one_letter_code
_entity_poly.pdbx_strand_id
1 'polypeptide(L)'
;MKSSIHEHDVDGDDHIVPSELEQLLNNNYNIRPTFSLQSQHPQCDSHMLELVKPGDRQIPVPIGPGLPRRDRPKIYERYCRLMLILFKPWREISCLRTPSQKWSEAFKEFNDTCPKEVKQFMNNMQLLHECKDSRDDHFAERRR
;
A
#
# COMPACT_ATOMS: atom_id res chain seq x y z
N MET A 1 -43.79 -1.05 15.59
CA MET A 1 -43.06 -2.28 15.22
C MET A 1 -41.58 -2.01 15.38
N LYS A 2 -40.96 -2.58 16.40
CA LYS A 2 -39.51 -2.41 16.66
C LYS A 2 -38.77 -3.34 15.72
N SER A 3 -38.03 -2.80 14.75
CA SER A 3 -37.10 -3.58 13.94
C SER A 3 -35.85 -3.85 14.78
N SER A 4 -35.62 -5.12 15.05
CA SER A 4 -34.49 -5.63 15.83
C SER A 4 -33.18 -5.23 15.14
N ILE A 5 -32.38 -4.42 15.83
CA ILE A 5 -31.00 -4.15 15.46
C ILE A 5 -30.23 -5.43 15.79
N HIS A 6 -29.64 -6.06 14.77
CA HIS A 6 -28.68 -7.14 14.99
C HIS A 6 -27.31 -6.47 15.09
N GLU A 7 -26.93 -6.11 16.31
CA GLU A 7 -25.54 -5.82 16.63
C GLU A 7 -24.76 -7.12 16.43
N HIS A 8 -24.03 -7.21 15.33
CA HIS A 8 -22.99 -8.22 15.20
C HIS A 8 -21.77 -7.71 15.97
N ASP A 9 -21.75 -8.03 17.26
CA ASP A 9 -20.52 -7.99 18.06
C ASP A 9 -19.57 -9.03 17.47
N VAL A 10 -18.62 -8.56 16.65
CA VAL A 10 -17.51 -9.39 16.16
C VAL A 10 -16.34 -9.21 17.13
N ASP A 11 -16.53 -9.71 18.34
CA ASP A 11 -15.41 -10.05 19.24
C ASP A 11 -14.88 -11.41 18.78
N GLY A 12 -13.95 -11.35 17.83
CA GLY A 12 -13.28 -12.53 17.30
C GLY A 12 -12.09 -12.08 16.47
N ASP A 13 -10.91 -12.46 16.92
CA ASP A 13 -9.68 -12.52 16.13
C ASP A 13 -9.85 -13.59 15.03
N ASP A 14 -10.84 -13.41 14.17
CA ASP A 14 -11.10 -14.24 13.01
C ASP A 14 -10.08 -13.84 11.97
N HIS A 15 -9.02 -14.62 11.87
CA HIS A 15 -8.09 -14.59 10.76
C HIS A 15 -8.86 -14.78 9.45
N ILE A 16 -9.25 -13.67 8.81
CA ILE A 16 -9.89 -13.68 7.50
C ILE A 16 -8.97 -14.41 6.52
N VAL A 17 -9.43 -15.55 6.02
CA VAL A 17 -8.64 -16.31 5.03
C VAL A 17 -8.52 -15.48 3.75
N PRO A 18 -7.37 -15.49 3.05
CA PRO A 18 -7.14 -14.60 1.90
C PRO A 18 -8.23 -14.65 0.82
N SER A 19 -8.84 -15.82 0.60
CA SER A 19 -9.95 -16.02 -0.35
C SER A 19 -11.22 -15.25 0.03
N GLU A 20 -11.55 -15.18 1.31
CA GLU A 20 -12.72 -14.42 1.79
C GLU A 20 -12.48 -12.92 1.69
N LEU A 21 -11.25 -12.47 2.00
CA LEU A 21 -10.89 -11.06 1.85
C LEU A 21 -10.98 -10.59 0.41
N GLU A 22 -10.54 -11.38 -0.57
CA GLU A 22 -10.67 -11.02 -1.99
C GLU A 22 -12.13 -10.93 -2.43
N GLN A 23 -12.99 -11.85 -1.99
CA GLN A 23 -14.43 -11.80 -2.25
C GLN A 23 -15.07 -10.55 -1.62
N LEU A 24 -14.64 -10.21 -0.40
CA LEU A 24 -15.08 -9.03 0.35
C LEU A 24 -14.68 -7.73 -0.35
N LEU A 25 -13.42 -7.66 -0.78
CA LEU A 25 -12.86 -6.52 -1.49
C LEU A 25 -13.64 -6.28 -2.79
N ASN A 26 -13.94 -7.34 -3.53
CA ASN A 26 -14.48 -7.24 -4.89
C ASN A 26 -16.01 -7.24 -4.99
N ASN A 27 -16.74 -7.48 -3.90
CA ASN A 27 -18.19 -7.41 -3.91
C ASN A 27 -18.69 -5.94 -3.94
N ASN A 28 -19.90 -5.73 -4.44
CA ASN A 28 -20.54 -4.41 -4.56
C ASN A 28 -21.72 -4.23 -3.60
N TYR A 29 -21.74 -4.97 -2.48
CA TYR A 29 -22.82 -4.83 -1.50
C TYR A 29 -22.86 -3.43 -0.89
N ASN A 30 -24.06 -2.96 -0.57
CA ASN A 30 -24.26 -1.63 0.04
C ASN A 30 -23.76 -1.56 1.48
N ILE A 31 -23.88 -2.65 2.23
CA ILE A 31 -23.33 -2.76 3.57
C ILE A 31 -21.85 -3.15 3.42
N ARG A 32 -20.96 -2.31 3.97
CA ARG A 32 -19.52 -2.53 3.91
C ARG A 32 -19.00 -2.95 5.28
N PRO A 33 -18.04 -3.88 5.32
CA PRO A 33 -17.37 -4.24 6.55
C PRO A 33 -16.64 -3.04 7.14
N THR A 34 -16.73 -2.92 8.45
CA THR A 34 -16.04 -1.92 9.23
C THR A 34 -15.12 -2.59 10.24
N PHE A 35 -13.95 -2.00 10.47
CA PHE A 35 -12.93 -2.53 11.38
C PHE A 35 -12.60 -1.48 12.43
N SER A 36 -12.70 -1.87 13.70
CA SER A 36 -12.32 -1.02 14.81
C SER A 36 -10.80 -0.87 14.86
N LEU A 37 -10.35 0.32 15.25
CA LEU A 37 -8.93 0.54 15.53
C LEU A 37 -8.55 -0.17 16.83
N GLN A 38 -7.29 -0.54 16.95
CA GLN A 38 -6.80 -1.17 18.18
C GLN A 38 -6.91 -0.20 19.36
N SER A 39 -7.11 -0.74 20.56
CA SER A 39 -7.31 0.04 21.79
C SER A 39 -6.14 0.98 22.16
N GLN A 40 -4.94 0.75 21.62
CA GLN A 40 -3.80 1.67 21.80
C GLN A 40 -3.83 2.88 20.85
N HIS A 41 -4.72 2.89 19.85
CA HIS A 41 -4.80 3.99 18.90
C HIS A 41 -5.52 5.19 19.54
N PRO A 42 -5.00 6.43 19.44
CA PRO A 42 -5.61 7.62 20.07
C PRO A 42 -7.06 7.92 19.68
N GLN A 43 -7.53 7.28 18.61
CA GLN A 43 -8.87 7.49 18.03
C GLN A 43 -9.73 6.23 18.05
N CYS A 44 -9.35 5.17 18.79
CA CYS A 44 -10.10 3.90 18.80
C CYS A 44 -11.57 4.05 19.19
N ASP A 45 -11.88 4.99 20.08
CA ASP A 45 -13.24 5.19 20.58
C ASP A 45 -14.09 6.09 19.67
N SER A 46 -13.47 6.76 18.69
CA SER A 46 -14.13 7.77 17.85
C SER A 46 -14.12 7.45 16.35
N HIS A 47 -13.24 6.56 15.89
CA HIS A 47 -13.03 6.28 14.47
C HIS A 47 -12.94 4.78 14.21
N MET A 48 -13.42 4.39 13.03
CA MET A 48 -13.32 3.04 12.49
C MET A 48 -12.93 3.09 11.02
N LEU A 49 -12.40 1.99 10.50
CA LEU A 49 -12.05 1.84 9.09
C LEU A 49 -13.21 1.20 8.36
N GLU A 50 -13.65 1.76 7.23
CA GLU A 50 -14.67 1.15 6.37
C GLU A 50 -14.06 0.71 5.04
N LEU A 51 -14.43 -0.47 4.57
CA LEU A 51 -13.97 -0.97 3.28
C LEU A 51 -14.74 -0.33 2.13
N VAL A 52 -14.07 0.48 1.31
CA VAL A 52 -14.70 1.17 0.17
C VAL A 52 -15.13 0.18 -0.92
N LYS A 53 -16.26 0.45 -1.59
CA LYS A 53 -16.74 -0.34 -2.74
C LYS A 53 -15.75 -0.28 -3.91
N PRO A 54 -15.63 -1.35 -4.72
CA PRO A 54 -14.79 -1.35 -5.92
C PRO A 54 -14.92 -0.11 -6.81
N GLY A 55 -16.15 0.35 -7.10
CA GLY A 55 -16.40 1.51 -7.95
C GLY A 55 -16.03 2.87 -7.33
N ASP A 56 -15.90 2.92 -6.00
CA ASP A 56 -15.60 4.13 -5.25
C ASP A 56 -14.12 4.19 -4.81
N ARG A 57 -13.32 3.17 -5.16
CA ARG A 57 -11.90 3.10 -4.80
C ARG A 57 -11.15 4.28 -5.42
N GLN A 58 -10.47 5.04 -4.56
CA GLN A 58 -9.68 6.18 -4.98
C GLN A 58 -8.23 5.75 -5.27
N ILE A 59 -7.61 6.39 -6.27
CA ILE A 59 -6.19 6.21 -6.56
C ILE A 59 -5.42 7.34 -5.87
N PRO A 60 -4.59 7.04 -4.87
CA PRO A 60 -3.79 8.08 -4.22
C PRO A 60 -2.79 8.66 -5.22
N VAL A 61 -2.74 9.98 -5.31
CA VAL A 61 -1.77 10.72 -6.13
C VAL A 61 -0.72 11.32 -5.20
N PRO A 62 0.54 10.83 -5.21
CA PRO A 62 1.60 11.42 -4.41
C PRO A 62 1.89 12.87 -4.83
N ILE A 63 1.85 13.79 -3.88
CA ILE A 63 2.18 15.20 -4.09
C ILE A 63 3.59 15.48 -3.57
N GLY A 64 4.44 16.11 -4.39
CA GLY A 64 5.78 16.53 -4.00
C GLY A 64 6.86 16.12 -4.99
N PRO A 65 8.13 16.06 -4.55
CA PRO A 65 9.23 15.57 -5.37
C PRO A 65 8.94 14.17 -5.91
N GLY A 66 9.30 13.94 -7.18
CA GLY A 66 9.07 12.65 -7.83
C GLY A 66 9.64 11.48 -7.04
N LEU A 67 8.93 10.36 -7.04
CA LEU A 67 9.39 9.12 -6.44
C LEU A 67 10.75 8.73 -7.06
N PRO A 68 11.71 8.24 -6.26
CA PRO A 68 13.00 7.76 -6.76
C PRO A 68 12.80 6.52 -7.64
N ARG A 69 13.69 6.34 -8.62
CA ARG A 69 13.71 5.16 -9.50
C ARG A 69 14.72 4.13 -9.02
N ARG A 70 14.48 2.86 -9.36
CA ARG A 70 15.37 1.75 -8.98
C ARG A 70 16.59 1.58 -9.91
N ASP A 71 16.51 2.09 -11.13
CA ASP A 71 17.55 1.94 -12.17
C ASP A 71 18.71 2.93 -12.02
N ARG A 72 18.70 3.79 -10.99
CA ARG A 72 19.74 4.79 -10.73
C ARG A 72 20.52 4.44 -9.46
N PRO A 73 21.76 3.92 -9.56
CA PRO A 73 22.53 3.47 -8.39
C PRO A 73 22.72 4.53 -7.30
N LYS A 74 22.92 5.80 -7.70
CA LYS A 74 23.12 6.93 -6.78
C LYS A 74 21.94 7.17 -5.84
N ILE A 75 20.72 6.81 -6.25
CA ILE A 75 19.49 7.03 -5.48
C ILE A 75 18.81 5.71 -5.06
N TYR A 76 19.44 4.57 -5.33
CA TYR A 76 18.84 3.26 -5.09
C TYR A 76 18.55 3.01 -3.60
N GLU A 77 19.47 3.37 -2.70
CA GLU A 77 19.22 3.29 -1.24
C GLU A 77 18.01 4.13 -0.81
N ARG A 78 17.81 5.30 -1.44
CA ARG A 78 16.63 6.15 -1.17
C ARG A 78 15.36 5.51 -1.71
N TYR A 79 15.41 4.85 -2.87
CA TYR A 79 14.32 4.05 -3.41
C TYR A 79 13.94 2.93 -2.44
N CYS A 80 14.90 2.09 -2.03
CA CYS A 80 14.69 0.98 -1.10
C CYS A 80 14.03 1.44 0.20
N ARG A 81 14.56 2.51 0.81
CA ARG A 81 13.97 3.10 2.02
C ARG A 81 12.52 3.53 1.81
N LEU A 82 12.22 4.20 0.70
CA LEU A 82 10.87 4.70 0.44
C LEU A 82 9.88 3.57 0.18
N MET A 83 10.27 2.54 -0.59
CA MET A 83 9.39 1.39 -0.85
C MET A 83 9.07 0.62 0.43
N LEU A 84 10.04 0.49 1.34
CA LEU A 84 9.81 -0.10 2.66
C LEU A 84 8.80 0.72 3.48
N ILE A 85 8.95 2.05 3.51
CA ILE A 85 8.02 2.95 4.23
C ILE A 85 6.59 2.84 3.69
N LEU A 86 6.42 2.75 2.37
CA LEU A 86 5.11 2.75 1.73
C LEU A 86 4.40 1.39 1.82
N PHE A 87 5.16 0.29 1.74
CA PHE A 87 4.56 -1.03 1.47
C PHE A 87 4.83 -2.09 2.52
N LYS A 88 5.85 -1.96 3.36
CA LYS A 88 6.04 -2.87 4.49
C LYS A 88 5.11 -2.41 5.61
N PRO A 89 4.35 -3.27 6.29
CA PRO A 89 3.65 -2.86 7.50
C PRO A 89 4.65 -2.51 8.62
N TRP A 90 4.52 -1.34 9.24
CA TRP A 90 5.40 -0.91 10.33
C TRP A 90 4.68 -0.02 11.35
N ARG A 91 5.18 -0.03 12.59
CA ARG A 91 4.78 0.90 13.67
C ARG A 91 5.97 1.67 14.22
N GLU A 92 7.11 1.00 14.23
CA GLU A 92 8.39 1.56 14.62
C GLU A 92 9.39 1.45 13.47
N ILE A 93 10.42 2.29 13.50
CA ILE A 93 11.49 2.29 12.47
C ILE A 93 12.27 0.97 12.51
N SER A 94 12.37 0.35 13.69
CA SER A 94 12.98 -0.98 13.91
C SER A 94 12.31 -2.08 13.09
N CYS A 95 11.01 -1.94 12.76
CA CYS A 95 10.30 -2.88 11.89
C CYS A 95 10.78 -2.81 10.44
N LEU A 96 11.34 -1.68 9.99
CA LEU A 96 11.75 -1.50 8.59
C LEU A 96 13.09 -2.17 8.28
N ARG A 97 14.09 -1.97 9.14
CA ARG A 97 15.42 -2.59 9.03
C ARG A 97 16.07 -2.75 10.41
N THR A 98 17.03 -3.66 10.52
CA THR A 98 17.91 -3.70 11.71
C THR A 98 18.93 -2.56 11.66
N PRO A 99 19.48 -2.13 12.82
CA PRO A 99 20.41 -0.99 12.87
C PRO A 99 21.64 -1.12 11.98
N SER A 100 22.18 -2.33 11.83
CA SER A 100 23.39 -2.64 11.05
C SER A 100 23.13 -2.93 9.56
N GLN A 101 21.88 -3.19 9.17
CA GLN A 101 21.50 -3.61 7.82
C GLN A 101 21.34 -2.41 6.87
N LYS A 102 21.75 -2.54 5.61
CA LYS A 102 21.51 -1.48 4.60
C LYS A 102 20.05 -1.46 4.14
N TRP A 103 19.58 -0.35 3.57
CA TRP A 103 18.21 -0.29 3.08
C TRP A 103 17.98 -1.22 1.89
N SER A 104 18.99 -1.38 1.03
CA SER A 104 18.95 -2.34 -0.09
C SER A 104 18.80 -3.78 0.37
N GLU A 105 19.48 -4.19 1.44
CA GLU A 105 19.39 -5.52 2.03
C GLU A 105 17.99 -5.77 2.63
N ALA A 106 17.51 -4.86 3.47
CA ALA A 106 16.17 -4.94 4.06
C ALA A 106 15.06 -4.94 3.00
N PHE A 107 15.24 -4.14 1.95
CA PHE A 107 14.31 -4.09 0.83
C PHE A 107 14.31 -5.40 0.05
N LYS A 108 15.47 -6.03 -0.16
CA LYS A 108 15.55 -7.33 -0.83
C LYS A 108 14.77 -8.40 -0.07
N GLU A 109 14.98 -8.50 1.24
CA GLU A 109 14.26 -9.44 2.11
C GLU A 109 12.74 -9.22 2.06
N PHE A 110 12.31 -7.96 2.11
CA PHE A 110 10.90 -7.61 1.95
C PHE A 110 10.39 -7.93 0.54
N ASN A 111 11.15 -7.61 -0.50
CA ASN A 111 10.74 -7.85 -1.88
C ASN A 111 10.60 -9.36 -2.16
N ASP A 112 11.35 -10.21 -1.50
CA ASP A 112 11.21 -11.66 -1.65
C ASP A 112 9.91 -12.18 -1.00
N THR A 113 9.48 -11.58 0.10
CA THR A 113 8.33 -12.03 0.92
C THR A 113 7.02 -11.27 0.67
N CYS A 114 7.07 -10.09 0.04
CA CYS A 114 5.88 -9.25 -0.10
C CYS A 114 4.85 -9.82 -1.10
N PRO A 115 3.56 -9.46 -0.93
CA PRO A 115 2.49 -9.85 -1.85
C PRO A 115 2.77 -9.43 -3.30
N LYS A 116 2.20 -10.16 -4.25
CA LYS A 116 2.41 -9.92 -5.69
C LYS A 116 1.90 -8.55 -6.12
N GLU A 117 0.81 -8.10 -5.52
CA GLU A 117 0.15 -6.82 -5.76
C GLU A 117 1.09 -5.66 -5.41
N VAL A 118 1.82 -5.78 -4.30
CA VAL A 118 2.84 -4.81 -3.88
C VAL A 118 3.97 -4.73 -4.91
N LYS A 119 4.45 -5.87 -5.40
CA LYS A 119 5.46 -5.91 -6.48
C LYS A 119 4.94 -5.24 -7.75
N GLN A 120 3.68 -5.46 -8.10
CA GLN A 120 3.04 -4.82 -9.25
C GLN A 120 2.99 -3.29 -9.07
N PHE A 121 2.63 -2.77 -7.89
CA PHE A 121 2.67 -1.34 -7.64
C PHE A 121 4.07 -0.75 -7.80
N MET A 122 5.10 -1.40 -7.23
CA MET A 122 6.49 -0.95 -7.38
C MET A 122 6.95 -0.98 -8.85
N ASN A 123 6.56 -2.00 -9.62
CA ASN A 123 6.86 -2.08 -11.05
C ASN A 123 6.13 -1.00 -11.85
N ASN A 124 4.86 -0.73 -11.55
CA ASN A 124 4.10 0.33 -12.20
C ASN A 124 4.71 1.71 -11.94
N MET A 125 5.17 1.97 -10.71
CA MET A 125 5.91 3.20 -10.39
C MET A 125 7.17 3.35 -11.24
N GLN A 126 7.94 2.28 -11.42
CA GLN A 126 9.12 2.29 -12.29
C GLN A 126 8.74 2.50 -13.77
N LEU A 127 7.68 1.84 -14.25
CA LEU A 127 7.21 1.96 -15.63
C LEU A 127 6.79 3.40 -15.98
N LEU A 128 6.16 4.12 -15.06
CA LEU A 128 5.81 5.54 -15.26
C LEU A 128 7.04 6.40 -15.57
N HIS A 129 8.17 6.07 -14.96
CA HIS A 129 9.42 6.77 -15.21
C HIS A 129 10.03 6.41 -16.57
N GLU A 130 9.97 5.13 -16.97
CA GLU A 130 10.44 4.66 -18.28
C GLU A 130 9.61 5.28 -19.41
N CYS A 131 8.28 5.30 -19.29
CA CYS A 131 7.41 5.94 -20.27
C CYS A 131 7.67 7.46 -20.39
N LYS A 132 7.97 8.12 -19.26
CA LYS A 132 8.32 9.54 -19.26
C LYS A 132 9.60 9.79 -20.05
N ASP A 133 10.64 8.99 -19.81
CA ASP A 133 11.90 9.10 -20.55
C ASP A 133 11.69 8.86 -22.04
N SER A 134 11.01 7.76 -22.44
CA SER A 134 10.77 7.45 -23.85
C SER A 134 10.02 8.57 -24.58
N ARG A 135 9.06 9.21 -23.91
CA ARG A 135 8.33 10.35 -24.45
C ARG A 135 9.26 11.55 -24.64
N ASP A 136 10.06 11.88 -23.63
CA ASP A 136 10.94 13.04 -23.65
C ASP A 136 12.06 12.85 -24.72
N ASP A 137 12.56 11.62 -24.89
CA ASP A 137 13.52 11.24 -25.94
C ASP A 137 12.92 11.40 -27.34
N HIS A 138 11.70 10.87 -27.58
CA HIS A 138 11.01 11.02 -28.86
C HIS A 138 10.79 12.50 -29.24
N PHE A 139 10.46 13.36 -28.27
CA PHE A 139 10.34 14.80 -28.54
C PHE A 139 11.68 15.48 -28.80
N ALA A 140 12.77 15.03 -28.15
CA ALA A 140 14.11 15.55 -28.39
C ALA A 140 14.62 15.18 -29.78
N GLU A 141 14.36 13.96 -30.25
CA GLU A 141 14.73 13.47 -31.58
C GLU A 141 14.03 14.25 -32.69
N ARG A 142 12.74 14.59 -32.52
CA ARG A 142 11.96 15.37 -33.50
C ARG A 142 12.35 16.84 -33.61
N ARG A 143 13.11 17.36 -32.64
CA ARG A 143 13.62 18.75 -32.65
C ARG A 143 14.99 18.86 -33.31
N ARG A 144 15.62 17.72 -33.61
CA ARG A 144 16.84 17.65 -34.42
C ARG A 144 16.47 17.61 -35.90
#